data_AF-A0A7Y4R071-F1
#
_entry.id   AF-A0A7Y4R071-F1
#
_cell.length_a   1.000
_cell.length_b   1.000
_cell.length_c   1.000
_cell.angle_alpha   90.00
_cell.angle_beta   90.00
_cell.angle_gamma   90.00
#
_symmetry.space_group_name_H-M   'P 1'
#
loop_
_entity.id
_entity.type
_entity.pdbx_description
1 polymer ?
#
loop_
_entity_poly.entity_id
_entity_poly.type
_entity_poly.pdbx_seq_one_letter_code
_entity_poly.pdbx_strand_id
1 'polypeptide(L)'
;MKSKLRLIVMMAAIALVSFEGFSQKVDEDRMQRDIEVAENILSTLLKQQYDKRSFFPIEVSGSYRAGYGVTFTMPNIQSNIYFNTFEGPGSFGSFDADGITIIETGPENDAAQIADGQRKNNRSIVRGGAARAPLAKKGNSKVERDSVKDDASHRTIKAAKDFIADYGDLIGQLAPTERIIITNRSEGDRMWFGNFENQANNFITVEGLKSDILQYKQGKLTREQLIAKIKVVNSERDTELQPDLELLTSIFNRLYRSDLSKTYFTQENTYYERLKDFGVIYHMQVYSSNQQDVDNWRMPTLSLEDVDQATRDKKVKELYPLFTKSIKEDILEYGRTLRSLKDEENLIFDIRMTRCRGCGIPSSLEYT
;
A
#
# COMPACT_ATOMS: atom_id res chain seq x y z
N MET A 1 -51.53 -32.36 22.94
CA MET A 1 -50.16 -31.99 23.38
C MET A 1 -49.20 -31.64 22.24
N LYS A 2 -49.26 -32.28 21.06
CA LYS A 2 -48.29 -32.03 19.97
C LYS A 2 -48.34 -30.63 19.31
N SER A 3 -49.48 -29.93 19.32
CA SER A 3 -49.56 -28.57 18.72
C SER A 3 -48.99 -27.47 19.63
N LYS A 4 -49.12 -27.61 20.96
CA LYS A 4 -48.56 -26.65 21.92
C LYS A 4 -47.03 -26.68 21.97
N LEU A 5 -46.40 -27.84 21.71
CA LEU A 5 -44.94 -27.97 21.64
C LEU A 5 -44.34 -27.30 20.39
N ARG A 6 -45.05 -27.36 19.24
CA ARG A 6 -44.61 -26.66 18.01
C ARG A 6 -44.68 -25.14 18.13
N LEU A 7 -45.67 -24.61 18.85
CA LEU A 7 -45.79 -23.16 19.08
C LEU A 7 -44.65 -22.62 19.97
N ILE A 8 -44.22 -23.38 20.98
CA ILE A 8 -43.14 -22.99 21.89
C ILE A 8 -41.77 -23.03 21.17
N VAL A 9 -41.53 -24.04 20.33
CA VAL A 9 -40.30 -24.11 19.51
C VAL A 9 -40.25 -22.99 18.47
N MET A 10 -41.39 -22.58 17.91
CA MET A 10 -41.45 -21.48 16.93
C MET A 10 -41.28 -20.09 17.59
N MET A 11 -41.77 -19.88 18.82
CA MET A 11 -41.49 -18.64 19.57
C MET A 11 -40.02 -18.56 20.03
N ALA A 12 -39.39 -19.69 20.39
CA ALA A 12 -37.97 -19.73 20.73
C ALA A 12 -37.07 -19.44 19.51
N ALA A 13 -37.49 -19.82 18.30
CA ALA A 13 -36.77 -19.52 17.06
C ALA A 13 -36.88 -18.05 16.63
N ILE A 14 -37.98 -17.35 16.97
CA ILE A 14 -38.17 -15.93 16.65
C ILE A 14 -37.41 -15.02 17.64
N ALA A 15 -37.22 -15.45 18.89
CA ALA A 15 -36.43 -14.71 19.89
C ALA A 15 -34.91 -14.75 19.66
N LEU A 16 -34.41 -15.62 18.77
CA LEU A 16 -32.99 -15.74 18.44
C LEU A 16 -32.53 -14.87 17.25
N VAL A 17 -33.45 -14.18 16.58
CA VAL A 17 -33.14 -13.37 15.37
C VAL A 17 -33.01 -11.87 15.66
N SER A 18 -33.17 -11.43 16.92
CA SER A 18 -33.14 -9.99 17.28
C SER A 18 -31.86 -9.50 17.95
N PHE A 19 -30.75 -10.26 17.91
CA PHE A 19 -29.43 -9.71 18.24
C PHE A 19 -28.86 -8.96 17.02
N GLU A 20 -29.59 -7.95 16.54
CA GLU A 20 -28.94 -6.87 15.80
C GLU A 20 -28.06 -6.14 16.81
N GLY A 21 -26.75 -6.27 16.59
CA GLY A 21 -25.73 -5.88 17.53
C GLY A 21 -25.93 -4.46 18.03
N PHE A 22 -25.89 -4.30 19.35
CA PHE A 22 -25.48 -3.05 19.96
C PHE A 22 -24.07 -2.73 19.43
N SER A 23 -24.01 -2.08 18.28
CA SER A 23 -22.82 -1.40 17.80
C SER A 23 -22.56 -0.32 18.83
N GLN A 24 -21.70 -0.64 19.80
CA GLN A 24 -21.19 0.35 20.74
C GLN A 24 -20.62 1.46 19.89
N LYS A 25 -21.18 2.66 20.02
CA LYS A 25 -20.70 3.82 19.29
C LYS A 25 -19.22 3.97 19.63
N VAL A 26 -18.36 3.73 18.65
CA VAL A 26 -16.91 3.80 18.83
C VAL A 26 -16.57 5.22 19.28
N ASP A 27 -15.80 5.32 20.35
CA ASP A 27 -15.20 6.57 20.80
C ASP A 27 -14.01 6.85 19.86
N GLU A 28 -14.25 7.75 18.90
CA GLU A 28 -13.27 8.11 17.87
C GLU A 28 -11.97 8.65 18.46
N ASP A 29 -12.05 9.50 19.51
CA ASP A 29 -10.87 10.07 20.16
C ASP A 29 -10.04 9.00 20.85
N ARG A 30 -10.71 8.03 21.50
CA ARG A 30 -10.02 6.90 22.10
C ARG A 30 -9.43 5.97 21.06
N MET A 31 -10.15 5.70 19.96
CA MET A 31 -9.66 4.85 18.88
C MET A 31 -8.40 5.45 18.25
N GLN A 32 -8.44 6.76 17.98
CA GLN A 32 -7.30 7.48 17.43
C GLN A 32 -6.07 7.41 18.35
N ARG A 33 -6.24 7.58 19.67
CA ARG A 33 -5.15 7.40 20.64
C ARG A 33 -4.59 5.97 20.64
N ASP A 34 -5.45 4.96 20.61
CA ASP A 34 -5.02 3.56 20.58
C ASP A 34 -4.20 3.28 19.30
N ILE A 35 -4.62 3.84 18.16
CA ILE A 35 -3.91 3.75 16.87
C ILE A 35 -2.54 4.43 16.94
N GLU A 36 -2.44 5.66 17.45
CA GLU A 36 -1.17 6.39 17.56
C GLU A 36 -0.14 5.66 18.47
N VAL A 37 -0.62 5.07 19.57
CA VAL A 37 0.24 4.24 20.43
C VAL A 37 0.71 3.00 19.67
N ALA A 38 -0.19 2.36 18.93
CA ALA A 38 0.08 1.17 18.15
C ALA A 38 1.07 1.44 16.98
N GLU A 39 0.94 2.58 16.30
CA GLU A 39 1.90 3.05 15.27
C GLU A 39 3.32 3.16 15.82
N ASN A 40 3.48 3.77 16.99
CA ASN A 40 4.78 3.96 17.64
C ASN A 40 5.44 2.61 18.01
N ILE A 41 4.64 1.66 18.52
CA ILE A 41 5.12 0.33 18.87
C ILE A 41 5.53 -0.43 17.59
N LEU A 42 4.70 -0.41 16.55
CA LEU A 42 5.01 -1.08 15.29
C LEU A 42 6.26 -0.50 14.62
N SER A 43 6.38 0.84 14.58
CA SER A 43 7.60 1.52 14.10
C SER A 43 8.84 1.08 14.88
N THR A 44 8.72 0.95 16.21
CA THR A 44 9.83 0.49 17.06
C THR A 44 10.21 -0.96 16.78
N LEU A 45 9.25 -1.86 16.64
CA LEU A 45 9.50 -3.27 16.30
C LEU A 45 10.16 -3.41 14.93
N LEU A 46 9.67 -2.65 13.94
CA LEU A 46 10.28 -2.62 12.61
C LEU A 46 11.73 -2.12 12.68
N LYS A 47 12.01 -1.01 13.37
CA LYS A 47 13.38 -0.49 13.57
C LYS A 47 14.30 -1.51 14.24
N GLN A 48 13.79 -2.30 15.20
CA GLN A 48 14.56 -3.35 15.85
C GLN A 48 14.95 -4.49 14.90
N GLN A 49 14.08 -4.87 13.94
CA GLN A 49 14.41 -5.93 12.98
C GLN A 49 15.46 -5.52 11.93
N TYR A 50 15.59 -4.22 11.64
CA TYR A 50 16.46 -3.69 10.57
C TYR A 50 17.82 -3.16 11.05
N ASP A 51 18.16 -3.37 12.33
CA ASP A 51 19.36 -2.82 12.99
C ASP A 51 19.44 -1.27 12.99
N LYS A 52 20.10 -0.72 14.01
CA LYS A 52 20.13 0.71 14.36
C LYS A 52 20.72 1.67 13.29
N ARG A 53 21.13 1.17 12.12
CA ARG A 53 21.78 1.96 11.06
C ARG A 53 20.85 2.43 9.94
N SER A 54 19.55 2.13 10.02
CA SER A 54 18.61 2.67 9.04
C SER A 54 18.47 4.19 9.23
N PHE A 55 19.10 4.96 8.35
CA PHE A 55 19.11 6.42 8.38
C PHE A 55 17.73 7.04 8.13
N PHE A 56 16.77 6.28 7.59
CA PHE A 56 15.45 6.77 7.24
C PHE A 56 14.44 6.47 8.35
N PRO A 57 13.60 7.46 8.72
CA PRO A 57 12.51 7.22 9.66
C PRO A 57 11.54 6.20 9.05
N ILE A 58 11.27 5.12 9.79
CA ILE A 58 10.15 4.21 9.47
C ILE A 58 8.89 4.86 10.06
N GLU A 59 8.14 5.54 9.21
CA GLU A 59 6.85 6.13 9.54
C GLU A 59 5.75 5.09 9.34
N VAL A 60 4.93 4.87 10.34
CA VAL A 60 3.77 3.97 10.25
C VAL A 60 2.55 4.85 10.42
N SER A 61 1.58 4.71 9.51
CA SER A 61 0.28 5.39 9.61
C SER A 61 -0.83 4.37 9.77
N GLY A 62 -1.77 4.62 10.67
CA GLY A 62 -2.90 3.78 10.98
C GLY A 62 -4.20 4.45 10.60
N SER A 63 -5.17 3.66 10.13
CA SER A 63 -6.53 4.12 9.88
C SER A 63 -7.54 3.08 10.34
N TYR A 64 -8.67 3.54 10.90
CA TYR A 64 -9.78 2.68 11.30
C TYR A 64 -10.93 2.78 10.30
N ARG A 65 -11.53 1.63 9.98
CA ARG A 65 -12.77 1.54 9.22
C ARG A 65 -13.73 0.59 9.89
N ALA A 66 -14.90 1.10 10.26
CA ALA A 66 -15.93 0.34 10.96
C ALA A 66 -16.38 -0.88 10.16
N GLY A 67 -16.45 -2.03 10.83
CA GLY A 67 -16.80 -3.33 10.24
C GLY A 67 -15.64 -4.04 9.53
N TYR A 68 -14.53 -3.33 9.26
CA TYR A 68 -13.34 -3.89 8.61
C TYR A 68 -12.20 -4.05 9.63
N GLY A 69 -11.88 -2.98 10.36
CA GLY A 69 -10.87 -2.95 11.40
C GLY A 69 -9.83 -1.85 11.19
N VAL A 70 -8.60 -2.08 11.68
CA VAL A 70 -7.50 -1.11 11.60
C VAL A 70 -6.46 -1.57 10.58
N THR A 71 -6.07 -0.67 9.70
CA THR A 71 -4.98 -0.87 8.73
C THR A 71 -3.81 0.03 9.09
N PHE A 72 -2.65 -0.58 9.32
CA PHE A 72 -1.36 0.08 9.45
C PHE A 72 -0.59 -0.01 8.14
N THR A 73 -0.21 1.14 7.61
CA THR A 73 0.59 1.29 6.41
C THR A 73 2.01 1.69 6.79
N MET A 74 2.99 0.98 6.25
CA MET A 74 4.42 1.26 6.41
C MET A 74 5.06 1.56 5.05
N PRO A 75 6.18 2.30 5.00
CA PRO A 75 6.90 2.51 3.76
C PRO A 75 7.39 1.17 3.21
N ASN A 76 7.60 1.11 1.91
CA ASN A 76 8.31 -0.01 1.33
C ASN A 76 9.79 0.05 1.73
N ILE A 77 10.17 -0.68 2.79
CA ILE A 77 11.52 -0.66 3.36
C ILE A 77 12.56 -1.21 2.35
N GLN A 78 12.14 -2.00 1.36
CA GLN A 78 13.05 -2.57 0.36
C GLN A 78 13.78 -1.51 -0.47
N SER A 79 13.11 -0.41 -0.85
CA SER A 79 13.75 0.68 -1.61
C SER A 79 14.85 1.37 -0.81
N ASN A 80 14.69 1.46 0.51
CA ASN A 80 15.63 2.14 1.41
C ASN A 80 16.88 1.30 1.74
N ILE A 81 16.77 -0.03 1.74
CA ILE A 81 17.91 -0.92 2.01
C ILE A 81 18.99 -0.77 0.92
N TYR A 82 18.59 -0.54 -0.34
CA TYR A 82 19.53 -0.34 -1.45
C TYR A 82 20.39 0.93 -1.30
N PHE A 83 19.93 1.94 -0.56
CA PHE A 83 20.73 3.15 -0.29
C PHE A 83 21.77 2.91 0.82
N ASN A 84 21.51 2.00 1.76
CA ASN A 84 22.38 1.77 2.92
C ASN A 84 23.49 0.73 2.68
N THR A 85 23.44 -0.05 1.59
CA THR A 85 24.51 -0.99 1.23
C THR A 85 25.78 -0.32 0.68
N PHE A 86 25.78 1.01 0.50
CA PHE A 86 26.96 1.78 0.16
C PHE A 86 27.77 2.11 1.42
N GLU A 87 28.51 1.13 1.94
CA GLU A 87 29.47 1.39 3.01
C GLU A 87 30.71 2.09 2.42
N GLY A 88 30.88 3.39 2.70
CA GLY A 88 32.13 4.12 2.53
C GLY A 88 32.00 5.53 1.92
N PRO A 89 32.75 6.54 2.39
CA PRO A 89 32.92 7.80 1.66
C PRO A 89 33.64 7.51 0.34
N GLY A 90 32.94 7.66 -0.78
CA GLY A 90 33.47 7.43 -2.14
C GLY A 90 32.82 6.27 -2.92
N SER A 91 31.98 5.45 -2.28
CA SER A 91 31.33 4.32 -2.95
C SER A 91 30.16 4.78 -3.82
N PHE A 92 30.34 4.84 -5.15
CA PHE A 92 29.25 5.08 -6.10
C PHE A 92 28.80 3.76 -6.73
N GLY A 93 27.50 3.46 -6.66
CA GLY A 93 26.91 2.33 -7.38
C GLY A 93 26.35 2.75 -8.72
N SER A 94 26.71 2.03 -9.77
CA SER A 94 25.96 2.07 -11.04
C SER A 94 24.92 0.97 -11.02
N PHE A 95 23.68 1.31 -11.39
CA PHE A 95 22.58 0.35 -11.56
C PHE A 95 22.53 -0.09 -13.02
N ASP A 96 22.86 -1.36 -13.28
CA ASP A 96 22.62 -1.99 -14.57
C ASP A 96 21.48 -3.03 -14.46
N ALA A 97 20.94 -3.45 -15.60
CA ALA A 97 19.87 -4.45 -15.70
C ALA A 97 20.22 -5.78 -14.98
N ASP A 98 21.51 -6.14 -14.91
CA ASP A 98 21.99 -7.43 -14.42
C ASP A 98 22.54 -7.42 -12.98
N GLY A 99 22.52 -6.28 -12.28
CA GLY A 99 23.03 -6.19 -10.91
C GLY A 99 23.45 -4.78 -10.46
N ILE A 100 23.91 -4.69 -9.21
CA ILE A 100 24.55 -3.48 -8.67
C ILE A 100 26.05 -3.65 -8.90
N THR A 101 26.66 -2.70 -9.61
CA THR A 101 28.12 -2.62 -9.71
C THR A 101 28.59 -1.62 -8.68
N ILE A 102 29.19 -2.11 -7.59
CA ILE A 102 29.81 -1.27 -6.57
C ILE A 102 31.19 -0.84 -7.08
N ILE A 103 31.36 0.44 -7.38
CA ILE A 103 32.68 0.99 -7.71
C ILE A 103 33.28 1.49 -6.39
N GLU A 104 34.17 0.68 -5.81
CA GLU A 104 35.04 1.13 -4.72
C GLU A 104 36.10 2.07 -5.30
N THR A 105 35.91 3.39 -5.20
CA THR A 105 37.05 4.30 -5.34
C THR A 105 37.85 4.19 -4.04
N GLY A 106 39.03 3.56 -4.12
CA GLY A 106 39.94 3.45 -2.98
C GLY A 106 40.30 4.83 -2.38
N PRO A 107 40.78 4.89 -1.14
CA PRO A 107 41.12 6.14 -0.48
C PRO A 107 42.12 6.93 -1.32
N GLU A 108 41.82 8.22 -1.46
CA GLU A 108 42.38 9.22 -2.36
C GLU A 108 43.84 9.61 -2.03
N ASN A 109 44.71 8.64 -1.75
CA ASN A 109 46.10 8.88 -1.34
C ASN A 109 47.16 8.62 -2.43
N ASP A 110 46.79 8.06 -3.58
CA ASP A 110 47.77 7.79 -4.67
C ASP A 110 47.77 8.84 -5.80
N ALA A 111 46.86 9.82 -5.75
CA ALA A 111 46.84 10.92 -6.73
C ALA A 111 47.99 11.93 -6.54
N ALA A 112 48.66 11.93 -5.39
CA ALA A 112 49.74 12.87 -5.07
C ALA A 112 51.14 12.43 -5.54
N GLN A 113 51.34 11.16 -5.97
CA GLN A 113 52.66 10.70 -6.46
C GLN A 113 52.84 10.83 -7.99
N ILE A 114 51.81 11.24 -8.74
CA ILE A 114 51.89 11.40 -10.20
C ILE A 114 52.30 12.84 -10.60
N ALA A 115 52.28 13.79 -9.66
CA ALA A 115 52.57 15.20 -9.94
C ALA A 115 54.05 15.61 -9.79
N ASP A 116 54.94 14.77 -9.24
CA ASP A 116 56.35 15.16 -8.98
C ASP A 116 57.42 14.34 -9.76
N GLY A 117 56.98 13.48 -10.70
CA GLY A 117 57.87 12.67 -11.54
C GLY A 117 58.05 13.17 -12.99
N GLN A 118 57.25 14.15 -13.44
CA GLN A 118 57.19 14.58 -14.85
C GLN A 118 58.01 15.86 -15.12
N ARG A 119 59.19 15.97 -14.50
CA ARG A 119 60.20 16.99 -14.84
C ARG A 119 61.59 16.37 -14.91
N LYS A 120 61.77 15.38 -15.80
CA LYS A 120 63.04 15.14 -16.49
C LYS A 120 62.88 14.05 -17.56
N ASN A 121 63.42 14.37 -18.74
CA ASN A 121 63.85 13.46 -19.81
C ASN A 121 62.86 13.12 -20.92
N ASN A 122 62.68 14.13 -21.79
CA ASN A 122 62.63 13.92 -23.23
C ASN A 122 63.96 13.30 -23.72
N ARG A 123 63.96 12.04 -24.16
CA ARG A 123 64.80 11.53 -25.27
C ARG A 123 64.46 10.07 -25.62
N SER A 124 64.11 9.88 -26.90
CA SER A 124 64.34 8.71 -27.78
C SER A 124 63.75 7.32 -27.43
N ILE A 125 62.67 6.98 -28.15
CA ILE A 125 62.44 5.80 -29.00
C ILE A 125 63.41 4.60 -28.82
N VAL A 126 62.87 3.40 -28.54
CA VAL A 126 63.00 2.13 -29.30
C VAL A 126 62.64 0.91 -28.40
N ARG A 127 61.80 0.01 -28.94
CA ARG A 127 61.57 -1.42 -28.64
C ARG A 127 62.02 -1.97 -27.27
N GLY A 128 61.06 -2.56 -26.56
CA GLY A 128 61.31 -3.65 -25.62
C GLY A 128 60.03 -4.05 -24.90
N GLY A 129 59.55 -5.27 -25.14
CA GLY A 129 58.37 -5.80 -24.47
C GLY A 129 58.53 -5.80 -22.96
N ALA A 130 57.58 -5.20 -22.27
CA ALA A 130 57.38 -5.39 -20.84
C ALA A 130 55.92 -5.79 -20.64
N ALA A 131 55.73 -7.02 -20.17
CA ALA A 131 54.45 -7.59 -19.82
C ALA A 131 53.69 -6.64 -18.89
N ARG A 132 52.50 -6.19 -19.32
CA ARG A 132 51.53 -5.60 -18.41
C ARG A 132 51.13 -6.68 -17.42
N ALA A 133 51.53 -6.52 -16.15
CA ALA A 133 51.00 -7.31 -15.06
C ALA A 133 49.46 -7.21 -15.10
N PRO A 134 48.72 -8.33 -15.04
CA PRO A 134 47.27 -8.27 -14.97
C PRO A 134 46.89 -7.57 -13.66
N LEU A 135 46.16 -6.47 -13.77
CA LEU A 135 45.43 -5.88 -12.64
C LEU A 135 44.66 -7.03 -11.97
N ALA A 136 45.01 -7.30 -10.72
CA ALA A 136 44.33 -8.31 -9.92
C ALA A 136 42.83 -8.01 -9.95
N LYS A 137 42.04 -8.92 -10.53
CA LYS A 137 40.59 -8.90 -10.46
C LYS A 137 40.21 -9.01 -8.98
N LYS A 138 40.05 -7.86 -8.32
CA LYS A 138 39.42 -7.75 -7.01
C LYS A 138 38.00 -8.28 -7.19
N GLY A 139 37.64 -9.30 -6.41
CA GLY A 139 36.42 -10.09 -6.63
C GLY A 139 35.18 -9.21 -6.60
N ASN A 140 34.45 -9.16 -7.72
CA ASN A 140 33.09 -8.66 -7.74
C ASN A 140 32.23 -9.66 -6.96
N SER A 141 32.01 -9.41 -5.67
CA SER A 141 30.97 -10.14 -4.93
C SER A 141 29.61 -9.65 -5.43
N LYS A 142 29.04 -10.37 -6.39
CA LYS A 142 27.66 -10.14 -6.83
C LYS A 142 26.76 -10.57 -5.68
N VAL A 143 26.28 -9.62 -4.87
CA VAL A 143 25.25 -9.89 -3.87
C VAL A 143 23.97 -10.24 -4.62
N GLU A 144 23.45 -11.44 -4.40
CA GLU A 144 22.24 -11.95 -5.01
C GLU A 144 21.04 -11.13 -4.49
N ARG A 145 20.43 -10.32 -5.35
CA ARG A 145 19.37 -9.35 -4.98
C ARG A 145 18.18 -10.02 -4.32
N ASP A 146 17.87 -11.25 -4.72
CA ASP A 146 16.71 -12.00 -4.25
C ASP A 146 16.85 -12.36 -2.77
N SER A 147 18.07 -12.75 -2.33
CA SER A 147 18.35 -13.05 -0.92
C SER A 147 18.14 -11.85 0.01
N VAL A 148 18.48 -10.63 -0.42
CA VAL A 148 18.30 -9.42 0.40
C VAL A 148 16.81 -9.02 0.47
N LYS A 149 16.07 -9.19 -0.63
CA LYS A 149 14.62 -8.92 -0.69
C LYS A 149 13.82 -9.88 0.19
N ASP A 150 14.17 -11.16 0.15
CA ASP A 150 13.53 -12.19 0.97
C ASP A 150 13.80 -11.98 2.46
N ASP A 151 15.05 -11.64 2.82
CA ASP A 151 15.43 -11.32 4.19
C ASP A 151 14.66 -10.11 4.74
N ALA A 152 14.55 -9.04 3.94
CA ALA A 152 13.79 -7.86 4.33
C ALA A 152 12.30 -8.19 4.51
N SER A 153 11.72 -8.96 3.59
CA SER A 153 10.31 -9.36 3.68
C SER A 153 10.04 -10.23 4.90
N HIS A 154 10.92 -11.18 5.18
CA HIS A 154 10.83 -12.06 6.34
C HIS A 154 10.90 -11.26 7.67
N ARG A 155 11.80 -10.29 7.76
CA ARG A 155 11.91 -9.38 8.92
C ARG A 155 10.63 -8.57 9.15
N THR A 156 10.05 -8.00 8.08
CA THR A 156 8.76 -7.29 8.16
C THR A 156 7.63 -8.20 8.60
N ILE A 157 7.48 -9.37 7.98
CA ILE A 157 6.43 -10.34 8.32
C ILE A 157 6.55 -10.77 9.79
N LYS A 158 7.78 -10.99 10.27
CA LYS A 158 8.04 -11.33 11.67
C LYS A 158 7.63 -10.19 12.60
N ALA A 159 8.06 -8.95 12.35
CA ALA A 159 7.67 -7.79 13.16
C ALA A 159 6.14 -7.61 13.19
N ALA A 160 5.48 -7.76 12.05
CA ALA A 160 4.02 -7.64 11.95
C ALA A 160 3.30 -8.74 12.73
N LYS A 161 3.77 -10.00 12.63
CA LYS A 161 3.25 -11.13 13.41
C LYS A 161 3.41 -10.93 14.91
N ASP A 162 4.59 -10.51 15.34
CA ASP A 162 4.88 -10.24 16.75
C ASP A 162 4.04 -9.08 17.27
N PHE A 163 3.89 -8.01 16.47
CA PHE A 163 3.01 -6.91 16.80
C PHE A 163 1.56 -7.37 17.00
N ILE A 164 0.99 -8.11 16.06
CA ILE A 164 -0.40 -8.58 16.13
C ILE A 164 -0.60 -9.48 17.36
N ALA A 165 0.34 -10.39 17.63
CA ALA A 165 0.24 -11.32 18.74
C ALA A 165 0.37 -10.62 20.11
N ASP A 166 1.37 -9.75 20.24
CA ASP A 166 1.78 -9.23 21.53
C ASP A 166 1.06 -7.92 21.87
N TYR A 167 0.69 -7.12 20.85
CA TYR A 167 0.13 -5.77 21.00
C TYR A 167 -1.21 -5.55 20.27
N GLY A 168 -1.74 -6.52 19.52
CA GLY A 168 -3.02 -6.38 18.82
C GLY A 168 -4.25 -6.22 19.74
N ASP A 169 -4.10 -6.48 21.04
CA ASP A 169 -5.12 -6.20 22.04
C ASP A 169 -5.23 -4.72 22.43
N LEU A 170 -4.19 -3.91 22.20
CA LEU A 170 -4.15 -2.48 22.53
C LEU A 170 -5.30 -1.69 21.91
N ILE A 171 -5.72 -2.08 20.70
CA ILE A 171 -6.86 -1.47 20.01
C ILE A 171 -8.14 -2.06 20.61
N GLY A 172 -8.51 -1.54 21.78
CA GLY A 172 -9.52 -2.18 22.65
C GLY A 172 -10.95 -2.08 22.13
N GLN A 173 -11.22 -1.14 21.24
CA GLN A 173 -12.55 -0.89 20.66
C GLN A 173 -12.84 -1.69 19.39
N LEU A 174 -11.88 -2.48 18.90
CA LEU A 174 -12.10 -3.36 17.75
C LEU A 174 -13.12 -4.47 18.08
N ALA A 175 -14.10 -4.63 17.21
CA ALA A 175 -15.05 -5.72 17.30
C ALA A 175 -14.34 -7.07 17.03
N PRO A 176 -14.81 -8.20 17.62
CA PRO A 176 -14.18 -9.51 17.42
C PRO A 176 -14.12 -9.99 15.97
N THR A 177 -15.00 -9.47 15.11
CA THR A 177 -15.07 -9.77 13.68
C THR A 177 -14.15 -8.89 12.82
N GLU A 178 -13.64 -7.79 13.37
CA GLU A 178 -12.74 -6.87 12.68
C GLU A 178 -11.29 -7.40 12.72
N ARG A 179 -10.45 -6.88 11.82
CA ARG A 179 -9.06 -7.31 11.63
C ARG A 179 -8.07 -6.20 11.96
N ILE A 180 -6.85 -6.62 12.25
CA ILE A 180 -5.67 -5.76 12.28
C ILE A 180 -4.84 -6.12 11.06
N ILE A 181 -4.61 -5.15 10.19
CA ILE A 181 -3.94 -5.32 8.91
C ILE A 181 -2.67 -4.49 8.92
N ILE A 182 -1.54 -5.07 8.53
CA ILE A 182 -0.27 -4.37 8.40
C ILE A 182 0.19 -4.55 6.96
N THR A 183 0.40 -3.45 6.24
CA THR A 183 0.76 -3.47 4.82
C THR A 183 1.83 -2.46 4.48
N ASN A 184 2.73 -2.78 3.54
CA ASN A 184 3.65 -1.80 2.97
C ASN A 184 3.08 -1.09 1.72
N ARG A 185 1.78 -1.27 1.45
CA ARG A 185 1.07 -0.61 0.36
C ARG A 185 0.69 0.82 0.78
N SER A 186 1.44 1.81 0.33
CA SER A 186 1.05 3.21 0.49
C SER A 186 -0.17 3.53 -0.36
N GLU A 187 -1.16 4.24 0.20
CA GLU A 187 -2.19 4.93 -0.57
C GLU A 187 -1.50 6.01 -1.41
N GLY A 188 -1.17 5.69 -2.65
CA GLY A 188 -1.01 6.73 -3.64
C GLY A 188 0.33 7.43 -3.80
N ASP A 189 1.39 6.98 -3.13
CA ASP A 189 2.74 7.48 -3.37
C ASP A 189 3.33 6.85 -4.63
N ARG A 190 3.06 7.50 -5.77
CA ARG A 190 4.05 7.54 -6.84
C ARG A 190 5.26 8.27 -6.27
N MET A 191 6.21 7.51 -5.72
CA MET A 191 7.51 8.05 -5.31
C MET A 191 8.03 8.95 -6.43
N TRP A 192 8.28 10.21 -6.09
CA TRP A 192 8.63 11.32 -6.98
C TRP A 192 10.00 11.15 -7.68
N PHE A 193 10.68 10.02 -7.47
CA PHE A 193 11.91 9.65 -8.17
C PHE A 193 11.55 8.89 -9.45
N GLY A 194 11.27 9.67 -10.51
CA GLY A 194 11.17 9.13 -11.87
C GLY A 194 12.38 8.25 -12.19
N ASN A 195 12.11 7.09 -12.79
CA ASN A 195 13.05 6.09 -13.32
C ASN A 195 13.34 4.83 -12.48
N PHE A 196 12.74 4.63 -11.29
CA PHE A 196 12.80 3.33 -10.58
C PHE A 196 11.55 2.44 -10.80
N GLU A 197 10.76 2.74 -11.82
CA GLU A 197 9.41 2.20 -12.07
C GLU A 197 9.36 0.71 -12.45
N ASN A 198 10.52 0.06 -12.67
CA ASN A 198 10.62 -1.34 -13.09
C ASN A 198 11.10 -2.31 -12.00
N GLN A 199 11.26 -1.89 -10.74
CA GLN A 199 11.64 -2.86 -9.71
C GLN A 199 10.39 -3.57 -9.17
N ALA A 200 10.37 -4.90 -9.33
CA ALA A 200 9.42 -5.79 -8.65
C ALA A 200 9.49 -5.54 -7.14
N ASN A 201 8.58 -4.70 -6.67
CA ASN A 201 8.39 -4.37 -5.27
C ASN A 201 7.46 -5.43 -4.69
N ASN A 202 7.88 -6.05 -3.61
CA ASN A 202 7.03 -7.02 -2.93
C ASN A 202 6.05 -6.28 -2.03
N PHE A 203 4.77 -6.55 -2.21
CA PHE A 203 3.69 -6.06 -1.37
C PHE A 203 3.39 -7.09 -0.29
N ILE A 204 3.61 -6.70 0.95
CA ILE A 204 3.38 -7.55 2.11
C ILE A 204 2.12 -7.05 2.79
N THR A 205 1.18 -7.96 3.01
CA THR A 205 0.00 -7.73 3.85
C THR A 205 -0.09 -8.83 4.90
N VAL A 206 -0.19 -8.45 6.17
CA VAL A 206 -0.31 -9.37 7.31
C VAL A 206 -1.60 -9.04 8.04
N GLU A 207 -2.52 -10.00 8.14
CA GLU A 207 -3.85 -9.81 8.73
C GLU A 207 -4.09 -10.74 9.92
N GLY A 208 -4.53 -10.18 11.03
CA GLY A 208 -4.97 -10.92 12.22
C GLY A 208 -6.39 -10.59 12.62
N LEU A 209 -7.22 -11.60 12.88
CA LEU A 209 -8.60 -11.40 13.34
C LEU A 209 -8.63 -11.08 14.84
N LYS A 210 -9.39 -10.05 15.24
CA LYS A 210 -9.47 -9.63 16.64
C LYS A 210 -9.92 -10.76 17.58
N SER A 211 -10.89 -11.58 17.16
CA SER A 211 -11.36 -12.72 17.95
C SER A 211 -10.28 -13.77 18.23
N ASP A 212 -9.37 -14.02 17.30
CA ASP A 212 -8.24 -14.94 17.51
C ASP A 212 -7.22 -14.35 18.48
N ILE A 213 -6.93 -13.05 18.37
CA ILE A 213 -6.07 -12.32 19.32
C ILE A 213 -6.66 -12.39 20.73
N LEU A 214 -7.97 -12.18 20.88
CA LEU A 214 -8.66 -12.30 22.17
C LEU A 214 -8.60 -13.72 22.72
N GLN A 215 -8.77 -14.74 21.88
CA GLN A 215 -8.63 -16.15 22.30
C GLN A 215 -7.21 -16.46 22.78
N TYR A 216 -6.19 -15.95 22.10
CA TYR A 216 -4.80 -16.07 22.54
C TYR A 216 -4.57 -15.41 23.90
N LYS A 217 -5.04 -14.17 24.09
CA LYS A 217 -4.93 -13.45 25.38
C LYS A 217 -5.70 -14.13 26.52
N GLN A 218 -6.75 -14.88 26.19
CA GLN A 218 -7.49 -15.73 27.13
C GLN A 218 -6.83 -17.09 27.39
N GLY A 219 -5.69 -17.39 26.75
CA GLY A 219 -5.00 -18.68 26.86
C GLY A 219 -5.70 -19.85 26.15
N LYS A 220 -6.71 -19.56 25.31
CA LYS A 220 -7.45 -20.58 24.52
C LYS A 220 -6.72 -21.00 23.26
N LEU A 221 -5.86 -20.12 22.73
CA LEU A 221 -4.94 -20.42 21.64
C LEU A 221 -3.51 -20.31 22.17
N THR A 222 -2.61 -21.18 21.71
CA THR A 222 -1.18 -20.97 21.89
C THR A 222 -0.67 -19.90 20.92
N ARG A 223 0.55 -19.40 21.16
CA ARG A 223 1.15 -18.41 20.27
C ARG A 223 1.33 -18.97 18.86
N GLU A 224 1.79 -20.20 18.75
CA GLU A 224 2.01 -20.90 17.48
C GLU A 224 0.70 -21.06 16.71
N GLN A 225 -0.38 -21.39 17.41
CA GLN A 225 -1.71 -21.48 16.82
C GLN A 225 -2.21 -20.13 16.32
N LEU A 226 -1.99 -19.04 17.07
CA LEU A 226 -2.32 -17.70 16.61
C LEU A 226 -1.51 -17.33 15.36
N ILE A 227 -0.20 -17.52 15.39
CA ILE A 227 0.68 -17.19 14.25
C ILE A 227 0.31 -17.98 12.99
N ALA A 228 -0.15 -19.23 13.14
CA ALA A 228 -0.62 -20.04 12.03
C ALA A 228 -1.95 -19.53 11.44
N LYS A 229 -2.79 -18.84 12.24
CA LYS A 229 -4.04 -18.23 11.79
C LYS A 229 -3.86 -16.85 11.15
N ILE A 230 -2.74 -16.17 11.39
CA ILE A 230 -2.43 -14.88 10.77
C ILE A 230 -2.25 -15.09 9.26
N LYS A 231 -3.08 -14.43 8.46
CA LYS A 231 -2.98 -14.46 6.99
C LYS A 231 -1.79 -13.61 6.57
N VAL A 232 -0.89 -14.19 5.78
CA VAL A 232 0.23 -13.47 5.17
C VAL A 232 0.08 -13.55 3.67
N VAL A 233 0.02 -12.40 3.03
CA VAL A 233 0.01 -12.27 1.58
C VAL A 233 1.29 -11.53 1.20
N ASN A 234 2.15 -12.21 0.44
CA ASN A 234 3.36 -11.62 -0.13
C ASN A 234 3.19 -11.65 -1.65
N SER A 235 2.86 -10.50 -2.21
CA SER A 235 2.43 -10.37 -3.60
C SER A 235 3.43 -9.56 -4.39
N GLU A 236 3.63 -9.96 -5.62
CA GLU A 236 4.34 -9.18 -6.62
C GLU A 236 3.34 -8.58 -7.59
N ARG A 237 3.72 -7.44 -8.19
CA ARG A 237 2.93 -6.85 -9.28
C ARG A 237 2.97 -7.80 -10.48
N ASP A 238 1.80 -8.19 -10.92
CA ASP A 238 1.62 -8.94 -12.15
C ASP A 238 1.43 -7.95 -13.31
N THR A 239 2.26 -8.08 -14.34
CA THR A 239 2.21 -7.27 -15.56
C THR A 239 1.47 -7.96 -16.69
N GLU A 240 0.96 -9.17 -16.47
CA GLU A 240 0.15 -9.87 -17.46
C GLU A 240 -1.18 -9.16 -17.69
N LEU A 241 -1.48 -8.87 -18.95
CA LEU A 241 -2.74 -8.25 -19.36
C LEU A 241 -3.87 -9.29 -19.27
N GLN A 242 -4.89 -8.98 -18.48
CA GLN A 242 -6.06 -9.85 -18.30
C GLN A 242 -7.26 -9.19 -18.99
N PRO A 243 -7.85 -9.82 -20.02
CA PRO A 243 -8.90 -9.19 -20.84
C PRO A 243 -10.14 -8.74 -20.06
N ASP A 244 -10.50 -9.43 -18.98
CA ASP A 244 -11.63 -9.09 -18.14
C ASP A 244 -11.35 -7.89 -17.22
N LEU A 245 -10.11 -7.72 -16.75
CA LEU A 245 -9.70 -6.53 -16.00
C LEU A 245 -9.68 -5.28 -16.89
N GLU A 246 -9.19 -5.41 -18.12
CA GLU A 246 -9.24 -4.35 -19.13
C GLU A 246 -10.69 -3.99 -19.49
N LEU A 247 -11.55 -4.99 -19.62
CA LEU A 247 -12.98 -4.77 -19.86
C LEU A 247 -13.62 -3.97 -18.73
N LEU A 248 -13.35 -4.31 -17.47
CA LEU A 248 -13.90 -3.58 -16.33
C LEU A 248 -13.41 -2.13 -16.31
N THR A 249 -12.13 -1.89 -16.62
CA THR A 249 -11.57 -0.53 -16.78
C THR A 249 -12.37 0.27 -17.83
N SER A 250 -12.62 -0.32 -18.99
CA SER A 250 -13.40 0.29 -20.07
C SER A 250 -14.85 0.60 -19.66
N ILE A 251 -15.50 -0.32 -18.95
CA ILE A 251 -16.86 -0.14 -18.40
C ILE A 251 -16.90 1.08 -17.47
N PHE A 252 -16.01 1.15 -16.49
CA PHE A 252 -15.99 2.27 -15.53
C PHE A 252 -15.64 3.60 -16.19
N ASN A 253 -14.69 3.62 -17.13
CA ASN A 253 -14.40 4.81 -17.93
C ASN A 253 -15.62 5.30 -18.71
N ARG A 254 -16.44 4.37 -19.24
CA ARG A 254 -17.67 4.73 -19.96
C ARG A 254 -18.78 5.22 -19.04
N LEU A 255 -19.06 4.50 -17.95
CA LEU A 255 -20.12 4.81 -16.97
C LEU A 255 -19.90 6.18 -16.34
N TYR A 256 -18.66 6.45 -15.96
CA TYR A 256 -18.26 7.69 -15.31
C TYR A 256 -17.82 8.76 -16.30
N ARG A 257 -18.14 8.64 -17.59
CA ARG A 257 -17.85 9.70 -18.56
C ARG A 257 -18.80 10.88 -18.37
N SER A 258 -18.33 12.09 -18.63
CA SER A 258 -19.09 13.33 -18.36
C SER A 258 -20.46 13.43 -19.04
N ASP A 259 -20.69 12.70 -20.13
CA ASP A 259 -21.95 12.65 -20.88
C ASP A 259 -22.95 11.60 -20.37
N LEU A 260 -22.49 10.62 -19.58
CA LEU A 260 -23.32 9.51 -19.09
C LEU A 260 -23.52 9.56 -17.57
N SER A 261 -22.48 9.97 -16.84
CA SER A 261 -22.58 10.15 -15.40
C SER A 261 -23.52 11.29 -15.04
N LYS A 262 -24.30 11.08 -13.99
CA LYS A 262 -25.20 12.09 -13.39
C LYS A 262 -24.61 12.72 -12.13
N THR A 263 -23.43 12.27 -11.69
CA THR A 263 -22.81 12.69 -10.44
C THR A 263 -21.37 13.15 -10.69
N TYR A 264 -20.38 12.32 -10.35
CA TYR A 264 -18.97 12.56 -10.59
C TYR A 264 -18.54 11.90 -11.90
N PHE A 265 -17.54 12.44 -12.57
CA PHE A 265 -17.04 11.92 -13.84
C PHE A 265 -15.52 11.71 -13.81
N THR A 266 -15.00 10.85 -14.67
CA THR A 266 -13.58 10.63 -14.93
C THR A 266 -13.17 11.22 -16.29
N GLN A 267 -11.87 11.48 -16.45
CA GLN A 267 -11.23 11.86 -17.71
C GLN A 267 -10.43 10.68 -18.27
N GLU A 268 -11.02 9.48 -18.26
CA GLU A 268 -10.44 8.24 -18.80
C GLU A 268 -9.10 7.84 -18.17
N ASN A 269 -8.93 8.13 -16.88
CA ASN A 269 -7.69 7.84 -16.14
C ASN A 269 -7.85 6.69 -15.15
N THR A 270 -8.86 5.83 -15.35
CA THR A 270 -8.98 4.58 -14.60
C THR A 270 -7.91 3.62 -15.09
N TYR A 271 -7.13 3.07 -14.17
CA TYR A 271 -6.19 1.99 -14.44
C TYR A 271 -6.25 0.98 -13.29
N TYR A 272 -5.65 -0.19 -13.48
CA TYR A 272 -5.58 -1.20 -12.44
C TYR A 272 -4.15 -1.66 -12.16
N GLU A 273 -3.94 -2.16 -10.95
CA GLU A 273 -2.74 -2.91 -10.56
C GLU A 273 -3.16 -4.32 -10.14
N ARG A 274 -2.65 -5.33 -10.85
CA ARG A 274 -2.83 -6.74 -10.47
C ARG A 274 -1.71 -7.14 -9.52
N LEU A 275 -2.09 -7.70 -8.38
CA LEU A 275 -1.17 -8.23 -7.37
C LEU A 275 -1.43 -9.71 -7.20
N LYS A 276 -0.43 -10.54 -7.50
CA LYS A 276 -0.56 -12.00 -7.46
C LYS A 276 -0.95 -12.48 -6.06
N ASP A 277 -1.98 -13.31 -5.96
CA ASP A 277 -2.49 -13.88 -4.69
C ASP A 277 -3.06 -12.85 -3.69
N PHE A 278 -3.15 -11.58 -4.08
CA PHE A 278 -3.82 -10.53 -3.32
C PHE A 278 -5.11 -10.08 -4.00
N GLY A 279 -5.08 -9.92 -5.32
CA GLY A 279 -6.22 -9.46 -6.13
C GLY A 279 -5.88 -8.30 -7.04
N VAL A 280 -6.85 -7.42 -7.29
CA VAL A 280 -6.72 -6.29 -8.21
C VAL A 280 -7.16 -5.00 -7.54
N ILE A 281 -6.45 -3.91 -7.81
CA ILE A 281 -6.78 -2.57 -7.32
C ILE A 281 -7.03 -1.67 -8.52
N TYR A 282 -8.23 -1.13 -8.64
CA TYR A 282 -8.57 -0.11 -9.61
C TYR A 282 -8.34 1.26 -8.99
N HIS A 283 -7.53 2.08 -9.65
CA HIS A 283 -7.32 3.46 -9.29
C HIS A 283 -8.16 4.34 -10.20
N MET A 284 -9.05 5.11 -9.60
CA MET A 284 -9.93 6.04 -10.30
C MET A 284 -9.72 7.45 -9.77
N GLN A 285 -9.70 8.44 -10.65
CA GLN A 285 -9.77 9.84 -10.26
C GLN A 285 -11.05 10.45 -10.84
N VAL A 286 -11.91 10.90 -9.95
CA VAL A 286 -13.22 11.45 -10.29
C VAL A 286 -13.32 12.92 -9.91
N TYR A 287 -14.12 13.64 -10.69
CA TYR A 287 -14.31 15.07 -10.63
C TYR A 287 -15.81 15.36 -10.54
N SER A 288 -16.19 16.30 -9.69
CA SER A 288 -17.57 16.84 -9.70
C SER A 288 -17.71 18.08 -10.58
N SER A 289 -16.59 18.75 -10.85
CA SER A 289 -16.54 20.05 -11.53
C SER A 289 -15.14 20.31 -12.10
N ASN A 290 -15.07 21.08 -13.18
CA ASN A 290 -13.82 21.62 -13.73
C ASN A 290 -13.75 23.11 -13.43
N GLN A 291 -12.59 23.60 -12.98
CA GLN A 291 -12.35 25.03 -12.83
C GLN A 291 -12.14 25.66 -14.20
N GLN A 292 -12.87 26.73 -14.52
CA GLN A 292 -12.70 27.49 -15.77
C GLN A 292 -11.88 28.76 -15.55
N ASP A 293 -12.16 29.47 -14.45
CA ASP A 293 -11.45 30.69 -14.03
C ASP A 293 -11.28 30.68 -12.51
N VAL A 294 -10.71 31.73 -11.92
CA VAL A 294 -10.44 31.83 -10.47
C VAL A 294 -11.68 31.52 -9.63
N ASP A 295 -12.86 32.01 -10.04
CA ASP A 295 -14.10 31.91 -9.27
C ASP A 295 -15.24 31.13 -9.97
N ASN A 296 -15.00 30.64 -11.19
CA ASN A 296 -16.04 30.00 -12.02
C ASN A 296 -15.77 28.51 -12.27
N TRP A 297 -16.83 27.72 -12.12
CA TRP A 297 -16.80 26.27 -12.25
C TRP A 297 -17.80 25.77 -13.28
N ARG A 298 -17.40 24.73 -13.99
CA ARG A 298 -18.27 23.95 -14.88
C ARG A 298 -18.60 22.62 -14.24
N MET A 299 -19.86 22.19 -14.29
CA MET A 299 -20.32 20.87 -13.84
C MET A 299 -20.94 20.10 -15.02
N PRO A 300 -20.12 19.41 -15.84
CA PRO A 300 -20.57 18.76 -17.07
C PRO A 300 -21.71 17.76 -16.88
N THR A 301 -21.70 16.99 -15.80
CA THR A 301 -22.72 15.96 -15.49
C THR A 301 -24.10 16.54 -15.20
N LEU A 302 -24.18 17.84 -14.90
CA LEU A 302 -25.41 18.59 -14.67
C LEU A 302 -25.68 19.62 -15.78
N SER A 303 -24.81 19.71 -16.79
CA SER A 303 -24.84 20.75 -17.83
C SER A 303 -24.90 22.17 -17.26
N LEU A 304 -24.18 22.43 -16.16
CA LEU A 304 -24.06 23.76 -15.56
C LEU A 304 -22.72 24.39 -15.91
N GLU A 305 -22.75 25.66 -16.28
CA GLU A 305 -21.59 26.49 -16.63
C GLU A 305 -21.58 27.75 -15.76
N ASP A 306 -20.41 28.39 -15.61
CA ASP A 306 -20.22 29.63 -14.84
C ASP A 306 -20.82 29.60 -13.42
N VAL A 307 -20.66 28.46 -12.73
CA VAL A 307 -21.16 28.27 -11.37
C VAL A 307 -20.18 28.85 -10.37
N ASP A 308 -20.66 29.66 -9.43
CA ASP A 308 -19.84 30.17 -8.34
C ASP A 308 -19.43 29.06 -7.34
N GLN A 309 -18.42 29.33 -6.51
CA GLN A 309 -17.90 28.38 -5.53
C GLN A 309 -18.98 27.86 -4.57
N ALA A 310 -19.88 28.72 -4.09
CA ALA A 310 -20.89 28.36 -3.09
C ALA A 310 -21.95 27.41 -3.65
N THR A 311 -22.39 27.67 -4.88
CA THR A 311 -23.34 26.86 -5.64
C THR A 311 -22.71 25.54 -6.03
N ARG A 312 -21.43 25.56 -6.46
CA ARG A 312 -20.65 24.35 -6.71
C ARG A 312 -20.59 23.49 -5.45
N ASP A 313 -20.14 24.03 -4.31
CA ASP A 313 -19.98 23.25 -3.08
C ASP A 313 -21.30 22.67 -2.58
N LYS A 314 -22.41 23.42 -2.70
CA LYS A 314 -23.75 22.91 -2.40
C LYS A 314 -24.10 21.72 -3.30
N LYS A 315 -23.89 21.83 -4.61
CA LYS A 315 -24.18 20.76 -5.58
C LYS A 315 -23.30 19.55 -5.36
N VAL A 316 -22.00 19.73 -5.12
CA VAL A 316 -21.06 18.64 -4.83
C VAL A 316 -21.52 17.84 -3.59
N LYS A 317 -22.01 18.53 -2.56
CA LYS A 317 -22.55 17.91 -1.35
C LYS A 317 -23.84 17.12 -1.61
N GLU A 318 -24.71 17.61 -2.50
CA GLU A 318 -25.92 16.90 -2.95
C GLU A 318 -25.57 15.63 -3.77
N LEU A 319 -24.55 15.72 -4.63
CA LEU A 319 -24.15 14.61 -5.53
C LEU A 319 -23.37 13.51 -4.82
N TYR A 320 -22.61 13.84 -3.77
CA TYR A 320 -21.76 12.89 -3.06
C TYR A 320 -22.47 11.60 -2.60
N PRO A 321 -23.59 11.66 -1.85
CA PRO A 321 -24.28 10.43 -1.41
C PRO A 321 -24.83 9.62 -2.58
N LEU A 322 -25.25 10.28 -3.67
CA LEU A 322 -25.71 9.60 -4.88
C LEU A 322 -24.57 8.86 -5.57
N PHE A 323 -23.40 9.48 -5.65
CA PHE A 323 -22.19 8.86 -6.20
C PHE A 323 -21.74 7.67 -5.36
N THR A 324 -21.62 7.83 -4.03
CA THR A 324 -21.25 6.73 -3.12
C THR A 324 -22.20 5.54 -3.22
N LYS A 325 -23.49 5.78 -3.48
CA LYS A 325 -24.46 4.71 -3.70
C LYS A 325 -24.24 4.06 -5.08
N SER A 326 -24.23 4.84 -6.16
CA SER A 326 -24.14 4.30 -7.52
C SER A 326 -22.85 3.54 -7.76
N ILE A 327 -21.71 4.04 -7.29
CA ILE A 327 -20.41 3.39 -7.47
C ILE A 327 -20.36 2.02 -6.79
N LYS A 328 -20.99 1.86 -5.62
CA LYS A 328 -21.09 0.55 -4.96
C LYS A 328 -21.95 -0.42 -5.75
N GLU A 329 -23.08 0.06 -6.28
CA GLU A 329 -23.96 -0.74 -7.12
C GLU A 329 -23.24 -1.17 -8.40
N ASP A 330 -22.53 -0.25 -9.08
CA ASP A 330 -21.74 -0.53 -10.27
C ASP A 330 -20.59 -1.52 -10.00
N ILE A 331 -19.86 -1.37 -8.89
CA ILE A 331 -18.81 -2.32 -8.48
C ILE A 331 -19.40 -3.72 -8.28
N LEU A 332 -20.57 -3.83 -7.65
CA LEU A 332 -21.22 -5.12 -7.43
C LEU A 332 -21.81 -5.72 -8.71
N GLU A 333 -22.34 -4.89 -9.60
CA GLU A 333 -22.94 -5.33 -10.86
C GLU A 333 -21.86 -5.80 -11.85
N TYR A 334 -20.86 -4.96 -12.10
CA TYR A 334 -19.83 -5.21 -13.09
C TYR A 334 -18.63 -5.98 -12.53
N GLY A 335 -18.33 -5.89 -11.23
CA GLY A 335 -17.27 -6.69 -10.61
C GLY A 335 -17.50 -8.20 -10.74
N ARG A 336 -18.75 -8.64 -10.88
CA ARG A 336 -19.12 -10.04 -11.16
C ARG A 336 -18.65 -10.55 -12.52
N THR A 337 -18.23 -9.67 -13.43
CA THR A 337 -17.71 -10.11 -14.73
C THR A 337 -16.25 -10.56 -14.65
N LEU A 338 -15.55 -10.29 -13.54
CA LEU A 338 -14.17 -10.71 -13.33
C LEU A 338 -14.12 -12.22 -13.08
N ARG A 339 -13.46 -12.94 -13.99
CA ARG A 339 -13.27 -14.39 -13.92
C ARG A 339 -11.84 -14.77 -13.56
N SER A 340 -10.90 -13.84 -13.72
CA SER A 340 -9.48 -14.00 -13.41
C SER A 340 -9.15 -13.85 -11.92
N LEU A 341 -10.09 -13.37 -11.11
CA LEU A 341 -9.94 -13.17 -9.68
C LEU A 341 -10.37 -14.44 -8.93
N LYS A 342 -9.52 -14.95 -8.03
CA LYS A 342 -9.83 -16.11 -7.18
C LYS A 342 -10.75 -15.71 -6.02
N ASP A 343 -11.40 -16.70 -5.40
CA ASP A 343 -12.34 -16.49 -4.29
C ASP A 343 -11.69 -15.81 -3.05
N GLU A 344 -10.39 -16.04 -2.85
CA GLU A 344 -9.61 -15.49 -1.75
C GLU A 344 -8.95 -14.12 -2.02
N GLU A 345 -9.06 -13.64 -3.26
CA GLU A 345 -8.46 -12.41 -3.74
C GLU A 345 -9.44 -11.23 -3.65
N ASN A 346 -8.90 -10.03 -3.48
CA ASN A 346 -9.68 -8.81 -3.25
C ASN A 346 -9.89 -8.01 -4.55
N LEU A 347 -11.07 -7.41 -4.70
CA LEU A 347 -11.35 -6.39 -5.71
C LEU A 347 -11.44 -5.04 -5.02
N ILE A 348 -10.41 -4.21 -5.18
CA ILE A 348 -10.34 -2.92 -4.50
C ILE A 348 -10.53 -1.79 -5.50
N PHE A 349 -11.30 -0.77 -5.12
CA PHE A 349 -11.40 0.49 -5.85
C PHE A 349 -10.89 1.62 -4.98
N ASP A 350 -9.73 2.18 -5.34
CA ASP A 350 -9.16 3.40 -4.78
C ASP A 350 -9.59 4.60 -5.64
N ILE A 351 -10.51 5.40 -5.10
CA ILE A 351 -11.17 6.48 -5.81
C ILE A 351 -10.75 7.81 -5.21
N ARG A 352 -9.97 8.59 -5.94
CA ARG A 352 -9.62 9.95 -5.59
C ARG A 352 -10.66 10.93 -6.10
N MET A 353 -11.05 11.87 -5.26
CA MET A 353 -12.09 12.85 -5.56
C MET A 353 -11.52 14.26 -5.59
N THR A 354 -12.11 15.13 -6.41
CA THR A 354 -11.81 16.57 -6.35
C THR A 354 -12.10 17.12 -4.96
N ARG A 355 -11.13 17.81 -4.37
CA ARG A 355 -11.27 18.41 -3.04
C ARG A 355 -12.44 19.42 -3.02
N CYS A 356 -13.24 19.34 -1.97
CA CYS A 356 -14.31 20.28 -1.65
C CYS A 356 -14.03 20.82 -0.25
N ARG A 357 -13.32 21.95 -0.17
CA ARG A 357 -12.85 22.52 1.11
C ARG A 357 -14.06 22.91 1.94
N GLY A 358 -14.13 22.42 3.19
CA GLY A 358 -15.23 22.71 4.10
C GLY A 358 -16.55 21.95 3.83
N CYS A 359 -16.58 21.07 2.82
CA CYS A 359 -17.81 20.31 2.49
C CYS A 359 -18.01 19.06 3.37
N GLY A 360 -16.99 18.66 4.13
CA GLY A 360 -17.00 17.42 4.93
C GLY A 360 -16.93 16.15 4.07
N ILE A 361 -16.52 16.28 2.80
CA ILE A 361 -16.38 15.18 1.85
C ILE A 361 -14.92 14.73 1.86
N PRO A 362 -14.64 13.42 1.97
CA PRO A 362 -13.27 12.91 1.94
C PRO A 362 -12.62 13.13 0.58
N SER A 363 -11.28 13.25 0.56
CA SER A 363 -10.52 13.37 -0.68
C SER A 363 -10.34 12.06 -1.45
N SER A 364 -10.57 10.94 -0.78
CA SER A 364 -10.49 9.59 -1.34
C SER A 364 -11.55 8.68 -0.73
N LEU A 365 -11.94 7.66 -1.48
CA LEU A 365 -12.79 6.56 -1.05
C LEU A 365 -12.10 5.26 -1.42
N GLU A 366 -12.17 4.27 -0.55
CA GLU A 366 -11.74 2.92 -0.89
C GLU A 366 -12.91 1.95 -0.67
N TYR A 367 -13.17 1.12 -1.66
CA TYR A 367 -14.11 0.00 -1.57
C TYR A 367 -13.35 -1.31 -1.77
N THR A 368 -13.81 -2.36 -1.09
CA THR A 368 -13.25 -3.72 -1.13
C THR A 368 -14.38 -4.72 -1.20
#